data_AF-A0AAJ0CUM9-F1
#
_entry.id   AF-A0AAJ0CUM9-F1
#
_cell.length_a   1.000
_cell.length_b   1.000
_cell.length_c   1.000
_cell.angle_alpha   90.00
_cell.angle_beta   90.00
_cell.angle_gamma   90.00
#
_symmetry.space_group_name_H-M   'P 1'
#
loop_
_entity.id
_entity.type
_entity.pdbx_description
1 polymer ?
#
loop_
_entity_poly.entity_id
_entity_poly.type
_entity_poly.pdbx_seq_one_letter_code
_entity_poly.pdbx_strand_id
1 'polypeptide(L)'
;MPHITNIMLNAQHETYCVGITTKCKYFHVNGSFIKRSLRPSEWQHNPFAGILRIPRFGSECIVNEAVTLRFIADKTNIPVTKRYGCFEDDDAVYLVMEYAEGATMTTLDPE
;
A
#
# COMPACT_ATOMS: atom_id res chain seq x y z
N MET A 1 21.04 8.44 11.02
CA MET A 1 19.60 8.21 11.23
C MET A 1 19.43 6.86 11.93
N PRO A 2 18.53 6.72 12.91
CA PRO A 2 18.30 5.44 13.56
C PRO A 2 17.83 4.37 12.55
N HIS A 3 18.21 3.12 12.77
CA HIS A 3 17.78 2.01 11.92
C HIS A 3 16.28 1.75 12.11
N ILE A 4 15.49 2.15 11.13
CA ILE A 4 14.04 1.95 11.13
C ILE A 4 13.75 0.50 10.70
N THR A 5 12.99 -0.25 11.50
CA THR A 5 12.53 -1.60 11.17
C THR A 5 11.02 -1.61 10.89
N ASN A 6 10.53 -2.65 10.22
CA ASN A 6 9.09 -2.85 10.00
C ASN A 6 8.30 -2.87 11.32
N ILE A 7 8.87 -3.47 12.37
CA ILE A 7 8.25 -3.56 13.70
C ILE A 7 8.11 -2.17 14.31
N MET A 8 9.15 -1.33 14.21
CA MET A 8 9.11 0.04 14.73
C MET A 8 8.08 0.91 14.00
N LEU A 9 8.02 0.81 12.67
CA LEU A 9 7.03 1.53 11.87
C LEU A 9 5.61 1.07 12.19
N ASN A 10 5.40 -0.25 12.37
CA ASN A 10 4.09 -0.77 12.71
C ASN A 10 3.67 -0.45 14.16
N ALA A 11 4.61 -0.19 15.07
CA ALA A 11 4.30 0.27 16.43
C ALA A 11 3.93 1.77 16.49
N GLN A 12 4.27 2.54 15.47
CA GLN A 12 4.04 3.99 15.37
C GLN A 12 3.32 4.32 14.06
N HIS A 13 2.12 3.76 13.89
CA HIS A 13 1.28 4.06 12.72
C HIS A 13 0.96 5.55 12.65
N GLU A 14 1.14 6.13 11.46
CA GLU A 14 0.51 7.39 11.11
C GLU A 14 -1.01 7.27 11.26
N THR A 15 -1.69 8.39 11.48
CA THR A 15 -3.15 8.39 11.59
C THR A 15 -3.78 7.71 10.36
N TYR A 16 -4.75 6.83 10.61
CA TYR A 16 -5.46 6.04 9.60
C TYR A 16 -4.62 5.01 8.85
N CYS A 17 -3.32 4.85 9.16
CA CYS A 17 -2.53 3.76 8.63
C CYS A 17 -3.01 2.44 9.25
N VAL A 18 -3.34 1.48 8.39
CA VAL A 18 -3.86 0.17 8.80
C VAL A 18 -2.82 -0.94 8.59
N GLY A 19 -1.69 -0.63 7.97
CA GLY A 19 -0.61 -1.59 7.79
C GLY A 19 0.58 -1.06 7.00
N ILE A 20 1.76 -1.60 7.28
CA ILE A 20 3.01 -1.23 6.62
C ILE A 20 3.78 -2.49 6.23
N THR A 21 4.12 -2.61 4.95
CA THR A 21 5.00 -3.66 4.43
C THR A 21 6.38 -3.09 4.14
N THR A 22 7.30 -3.93 3.66
CA THR A 22 8.61 -3.50 3.16
C THR A 22 8.54 -2.75 1.82
N LYS A 23 7.35 -2.60 1.21
CA LYS A 23 7.17 -1.94 -0.09
C LYS A 23 6.31 -0.69 -0.04
N CYS A 24 5.25 -0.70 0.77
CA CYS A 24 4.25 0.37 0.83
C CYS A 24 3.52 0.40 2.18
N LYS A 25 2.81 1.50 2.42
CA LYS A 25 1.83 1.66 3.51
C LYS A 25 0.41 1.59 2.97
N TYR A 26 -0.51 1.22 3.85
CA TYR A 26 -1.94 1.15 3.59
C TYR A 26 -2.69 2.04 4.56
N PHE A 27 -3.68 2.78 4.06
CA PHE A 27 -4.54 3.63 4.87
C PHE A 27 -6.01 3.35 4.56
N HIS A 28 -6.86 3.54 5.56
CA HIS A 28 -8.31 3.49 5.41
C HIS A 28 -8.90 4.79 5.96
N VAL A 29 -9.45 5.62 5.07
CA VAL A 29 -9.94 6.97 5.39
C VAL A 29 -11.29 7.18 4.74
N ASN A 30 -12.34 7.40 5.54
CA ASN A 30 -13.68 7.79 5.06
C ASN A 30 -14.21 6.93 3.90
N GLY A 31 -14.11 5.59 4.00
CA GLY A 31 -14.55 4.67 2.93
C GLY A 31 -13.63 4.60 1.72
N SER A 32 -12.44 5.19 1.79
CA SER A 32 -11.38 5.07 0.78
C SER A 32 -10.24 4.20 1.30
N PHE A 33 -9.72 3.34 0.43
CA PHE A 33 -8.50 2.58 0.65
C PHE A 33 -7.34 3.22 -0.12
N ILE A 34 -6.23 3.47 0.57
CA ILE A 34 -5.08 4.16 -0.01
C ILE A 34 -3.86 3.26 0.09
N LYS A 35 -3.20 3.03 -1.05
CA LYS A 35 -1.86 2.44 -1.11
C LYS A 35 -0.85 3.56 -1.34
N ARG A 36 0.23 3.59 -0.56
CA ARG A 36 1.29 4.61 -0.69
C ARG A 36 2.67 3.97 -0.73
N SER A 37 3.53 4.32 -1.68
CA SER A 37 4.91 3.82 -1.69
C SER A 37 5.68 4.34 -0.48
N LEU A 38 6.70 3.59 -0.04
CA LEU A 38 7.57 4.07 1.05
C LEU A 38 8.47 5.20 0.54
N ARG A 39 8.55 6.28 1.31
CA ARG A 39 9.54 7.34 1.11
C ARG A 39 10.95 6.81 1.42
N PRO A 40 12.02 7.43 0.89
CA PRO A 40 13.38 7.05 1.25
C PRO A 40 13.67 7.02 2.75
N SER A 41 13.08 7.94 3.52
CA SER A 41 13.16 8.01 4.99
C SER A 41 12.43 6.86 5.71
N GLU A 42 11.57 6.12 5.01
CA GLU A 42 10.74 5.04 5.54
C GLU A 42 11.24 3.65 5.12
N TRP A 43 12.33 3.59 4.36
CA TRP A 43 12.96 2.34 3.98
C TRP A 43 13.47 1.59 5.21
N GLN A 44 13.24 0.28 5.21
CA GLN A 44 13.36 -0.55 6.41
C GLN A 44 14.66 -1.33 6.41
N HIS A 45 15.30 -1.44 7.57
CA HIS A 45 16.43 -2.33 7.77
C HIS A 45 15.95 -3.75 8.09
N ASN A 46 16.66 -4.74 7.57
CA ASN A 46 16.49 -6.11 8.02
C ASN A 46 16.92 -6.21 9.50
N PRO A 47 16.04 -6.70 10.41
CA PRO A 47 16.33 -6.69 11.84
C PRO A 47 17.44 -7.66 12.25
N PHE A 48 17.78 -8.64 11.41
CA PHE A 48 18.84 -9.62 11.69
C PHE A 48 20.18 -9.25 11.04
N ALA A 49 20.15 -8.82 9.77
CA ALA A 49 21.35 -8.52 8.99
C ALA A 49 21.76 -7.04 9.01
N GLY A 50 20.88 -6.14 9.50
CA GLY A 50 21.13 -4.70 9.51
C GLY A 50 21.17 -4.05 8.11
N ILE A 51 20.80 -4.77 7.05
CA ILE A 51 20.86 -4.28 5.67
C ILE A 51 19.60 -3.47 5.35
N LEU A 52 19.77 -2.26 4.81
CA LEU A 52 18.70 -1.42 4.30
C LEU A 52 17.99 -2.09 3.11
N ARG A 53 16.68 -2.23 3.20
CA ARG A 53 15.83 -2.74 2.11
C ARG A 53 15.21 -1.58 1.36
N ILE A 54 15.73 -1.36 0.15
CA ILE A 54 15.17 -0.42 -0.81
C ILE A 54 14.07 -1.14 -1.61
N PRO A 55 12.81 -0.66 -1.62
CA PRO A 55 11.75 -1.24 -2.43
C PRO A 55 12.12 -1.18 -3.92
N ARG A 56 12.20 -2.33 -4.59
CA ARG A 56 12.40 -2.38 -6.04
C ARG A 56 11.12 -1.91 -6.73
N PHE A 57 11.23 -0.86 -7.56
CA PHE A 57 10.14 -0.31 -8.34
C PHE A 57 8.90 0.06 -7.49
N GLY A 58 9.12 0.59 -6.28
CA GLY A 58 8.03 0.81 -5.33
C GLY A 58 6.93 1.72 -5.87
N SER A 59 7.33 2.83 -6.48
CA SER A 59 6.43 3.81 -7.10
C SER A 59 5.80 3.27 -8.37
N GLU A 60 6.61 2.69 -9.25
CA GLU A 60 6.18 2.15 -10.55
C GLU A 60 5.21 0.97 -10.39
N CYS A 61 5.36 0.15 -9.35
CA CYS A 61 4.40 -0.91 -9.02
C CYS A 61 3.01 -0.33 -8.69
N ILE A 62 2.94 0.77 -7.94
CA ILE A 62 1.66 1.41 -7.60
C ILE A 62 1.03 2.07 -8.82
N VAL A 63 1.83 2.76 -9.65
CA VAL A 63 1.36 3.33 -10.93
C VAL A 63 0.84 2.22 -11.84
N ASN A 64 1.57 1.12 -11.96
CA ASN A 64 1.15 -0.03 -12.76
C ASN A 64 -0.15 -0.64 -12.24
N GLU A 65 -0.32 -0.76 -10.92
CA GLU A 65 -1.58 -1.21 -10.33
C GLU A 65 -2.74 -0.26 -10.70
N ALA A 66 -2.54 1.05 -10.61
CA ALA A 66 -3.54 2.05 -10.95
C ALA A 66 -3.99 1.96 -12.42
N VAL A 67 -3.03 1.79 -13.34
CA VAL A 67 -3.30 1.62 -14.77
C VAL A 67 -3.98 0.28 -15.05
N THR A 68 -3.56 -0.79 -14.37
CA THR A 68 -4.15 -2.13 -14.51
C THR A 68 -5.62 -2.13 -14.07
N LEU A 69 -5.95 -1.53 -12.94
CA LEU A 69 -7.34 -1.42 -12.46
C LEU A 69 -8.21 -0.66 -13.45
N ARG A 70 -7.70 0.46 -13.99
CA ARG A 70 -8.38 1.21 -15.04
C ARG A 70 -8.61 0.35 -16.28
N PHE A 71 -7.58 -0.35 -16.73
CA PHE A 71 -7.68 -1.22 -17.90
C PHE A 71 -8.76 -2.31 -17.72
N ILE A 72 -8.78 -2.99 -16.56
CA ILE A 72 -9.76 -4.03 -16.28
C ILE A 72 -11.18 -3.46 -16.27
N ALA A 73 -11.38 -2.31 -15.62
CA ALA A 73 -12.68 -1.62 -15.59
C ALA A 73 -13.14 -1.18 -17.00
N ASP A 74 -12.22 -0.71 -17.84
CA ASP A 74 -12.52 -0.20 -19.18
C ASP A 74 -12.73 -1.32 -20.22
N LYS A 75 -12.16 -2.51 -19.99
CA LYS A 75 -12.06 -3.59 -21.00
C LYS A 75 -12.78 -4.88 -20.65
N THR A 76 -13.23 -5.04 -19.42
CA THR A 76 -13.87 -6.28 -18.96
C THR A 76 -15.11 -5.97 -18.12
N ASN A 77 -15.91 -7.00 -17.82
CA ASN A 77 -17.02 -6.89 -16.88
C ASN A 77 -16.66 -7.43 -15.47
N ILE A 78 -15.37 -7.60 -15.19
CA ILE A 78 -14.90 -8.06 -13.87
C ILE A 78 -15.04 -6.90 -12.89
N PRO A 79 -15.75 -7.07 -11.76
CA PRO A 79 -15.85 -6.02 -10.77
C PRO A 79 -14.47 -5.74 -10.17
N VAL A 80 -14.03 -4.49 -10.26
CA VAL A 80 -12.83 -3.97 -9.63
C VAL A 80 -13.17 -2.72 -8.84
N THR A 81 -12.40 -2.45 -7.79
CA THR A 81 -12.60 -1.27 -6.96
C THR A 81 -12.46 0.01 -7.76
N LYS A 82 -13.38 0.95 -7.53
CA LYS A 82 -13.35 2.23 -8.22
C LYS A 82 -12.11 3.01 -7.81
N ARG A 83 -11.31 3.42 -8.80
CA ARG A 83 -10.14 4.28 -8.59
C ARG A 83 -10.57 5.74 -8.51
N TYR A 84 -10.21 6.43 -7.44
CA TYR A 84 -10.42 7.88 -7.32
C TYR A 84 -9.22 8.68 -7.87
N GLY A 85 -7.99 8.22 -7.64
CA GLY A 85 -6.80 8.94 -8.08
C GLY A 85 -5.52 8.13 -7.99
N CYS A 86 -4.51 8.55 -8.74
CA CYS A 86 -3.12 8.09 -8.61
C CYS A 86 -2.21 9.28 -8.86
N PHE A 87 -1.38 9.65 -7.89
CA PHE A 87 -0.57 10.88 -7.92
C PHE A 87 0.69 10.74 -7.07
N GLU A 88 1.64 11.64 -7.28
CA GLU A 88 2.85 11.77 -6.48
C GLU A 88 2.72 12.95 -5.51
N ASP A 89 3.14 12.74 -4.27
CA ASP A 89 3.22 13.76 -3.23
C ASP A 89 4.30 13.36 -2.21
N ASP A 90 5.08 14.32 -1.71
CA ASP A 90 6.10 14.11 -0.67
C ASP A 90 6.96 12.84 -0.86
N ASP A 91 7.59 12.73 -2.04
CA ASP A 91 8.44 11.62 -2.49
C ASP A 91 7.79 10.22 -2.43
N ALA A 92 6.46 10.15 -2.51
CA ALA A 92 5.70 8.90 -2.56
C ALA A 92 4.60 8.94 -3.62
N VAL A 93 4.28 7.77 -4.19
CA VAL A 93 3.12 7.58 -5.06
C VAL A 93 1.96 7.09 -4.22
N TYR A 94 0.80 7.69 -4.43
CA TYR A 94 -0.46 7.36 -3.80
C TYR A 94 -1.42 6.79 -4.84
N LEU A 95 -2.08 5.69 -4.50
CA LEU A 95 -3.23 5.15 -5.22
C LEU A 95 -4.42 5.16 -4.27
N VAL A 96 -5.40 6.00 -4.58
CA VAL A 96 -6.63 6.18 -3.80
C VAL A 96 -7.77 5.48 -4.52
N MET A 97 -8.45 4.59 -3.80
CA MET A 97 -9.54 3.76 -4.32
C MET A 97 -10.69 3.71 -3.33
N GLU A 98 -11.86 3.32 -3.81
CA GLU A 98 -12.97 2.89 -2.98
C GLU A 98 -12.55 1.74 -2.06
N TYR A 99 -12.99 1.79 -0.81
CA TYR A 99 -12.85 0.65 0.09
C TYR A 99 -13.90 -0.41 -0.27
N ALA A 100 -13.45 -1.60 -0.63
CA ALA A 100 -14.35 -2.74 -0.84
C ALA A 100 -14.76 -3.32 0.51
N GLU A 101 -16.03 -3.17 0.88
CA GLU A 101 -16.58 -3.85 2.04
C GLU A 101 -16.65 -5.36 1.80
N GLY A 102 -16.16 -6.13 2.76
CA GLY A 102 -16.16 -7.60 2.67
C GLY A 102 -15.46 -8.27 3.86
N ALA A 103 -15.57 -9.59 3.92
CA ALA A 103 -14.84 -10.42 4.87
C ALA A 103 -13.48 -10.81 4.29
N THR A 104 -12.44 -10.89 5.14
CA THR A 104 -11.15 -11.42 4.70
C THR A 104 -11.29 -12.92 4.47
N MET A 105 -10.69 -13.45 3.42
CA MET A 105 -10.76 -14.89 3.11
C MET A 105 -10.29 -15.79 4.27
N THR A 106 -9.44 -15.28 5.16
CA THR A 106 -8.94 -16.02 6.34
C THR A 106 -9.98 -16.19 7.44
N THR A 107 -11.07 -15.43 7.42
CA THR A 107 -12.16 -15.51 8.40
C THR A 107 -13.37 -16.28 7.87
N LEU A 108 -13.26 -16.85 6.67
CA LEU A 108 -14.30 -17.70 6.13
C LEU A 108 -14.16 -19.11 6.70
N ASP A 109 -15.29 -19.73 7.02
CA ASP A 109 -15.32 -21.13 7.39
C ASP A 109 -14.94 -22.00 6.17
N PRO A 110 -14.15 -23.07 6.35
CA PRO A 110 -13.96 -24.05 5.29
C PRO A 110 -15.29 -24.75 4.96
N GLU A 111 -15.56 -24.98 3.66
CA GLU A 111 -16.73 -25.74 3.19
C GLU A 111 -16.77 -27.18 3.70
#